data_AF-A0A6U0SI35-F1
#
_entry.id   AF-A0A6U0SI35-F1
#
_cell.length_a   1.000
_cell.length_b   1.000
_cell.length_c   1.000
_cell.angle_alpha   90.00
_cell.angle_beta   90.00
_cell.angle_gamma   90.00
#
_symmetry.space_group_name_H-M   'P 1'
#
loop_
_entity.id
_entity.type
_entity.pdbx_description
1 polymer ?
#
loop_
_entity_poly.entity_id
_entity_poly.type
_entity_poly.pdbx_seq_one_letter_code
_entity_poly.pdbx_strand_id
1 'polypeptide(L)'
;EIASLRDKLGLDDTDRTPQMGEAMADFYSRTADYWGNQAVAIAVGLSSASSKDEERLSSKELKREGFQLARKRYEELEPMLERLNELDTMQTEMSEKTSRKKEKKEKKEKKKERRK
;
A
#
# COMPACT_ATOMS: atom_id res chain seq x y z
N GLU A 1 8.47 14.56 -2.39
CA GLU A 1 8.63 14.38 -0.92
C GLU A 1 8.04 13.06 -0.42
N ILE A 2 6.75 12.77 -0.66
CA ILE A 2 6.12 11.51 -0.22
C ILE A 2 6.67 10.27 -0.94
N ALA A 3 6.96 10.35 -2.25
CA ALA A 3 7.58 9.26 -3.00
C ALA A 3 8.93 8.80 -2.40
N SER A 4 9.76 9.74 -1.94
CA SER A 4 11.04 9.42 -1.29
C SER A 4 10.89 8.85 0.11
N LEU A 5 9.77 9.10 0.80
CA LEU A 5 9.44 8.45 2.07
C LEU A 5 8.99 7.01 1.84
N ARG A 6 8.20 6.76 0.78
CA ARG A 6 7.77 5.41 0.39
C ARG A 6 8.94 4.52 0.00
N ASP A 7 9.87 5.05 -0.79
CA ASP A 7 11.12 4.39 -1.16
C ASP A 7 11.95 4.02 0.08
N LYS A 8 12.18 4.97 1.01
CA LYS A 8 12.91 4.73 2.26
C LYS A 8 12.23 3.75 3.22
N LEU A 9 10.90 3.64 3.17
CA LEU A 9 10.12 2.69 3.97
C LEU A 9 10.02 1.30 3.31
N GLY A 10 10.60 1.11 2.13
CA GLY A 10 10.54 -0.16 1.41
C GLY A 10 9.14 -0.48 0.87
N LEU A 11 8.32 0.55 0.63
CA LEU A 11 6.95 0.45 0.10
C LEU A 11 6.90 0.47 -1.44
N ASP A 12 8.06 0.41 -2.09
CA ASP A 12 8.18 0.38 -3.56
C ASP A 12 7.89 -1.03 -4.12
N ASP A 13 8.04 -2.05 -3.28
CA ASP A 13 7.82 -3.44 -3.65
C ASP A 13 6.32 -3.76 -3.70
N THR A 14 5.77 -3.76 -4.91
CA THR A 14 4.35 -3.98 -5.18
C THR A 14 3.85 -5.37 -4.80
N ASP A 15 4.75 -6.35 -4.67
CA ASP A 15 4.39 -7.72 -4.30
C ASP A 15 4.30 -7.90 -2.77
N ARG A 16 4.93 -6.99 -2.02
CA ARG A 16 4.96 -7.00 -0.54
C ARG A 16 4.18 -5.86 0.11
N THR A 17 3.74 -4.90 -0.68
CA THR A 17 3.10 -3.67 -0.19
C THR A 17 1.69 -3.55 -0.79
N PRO A 18 0.63 -3.60 0.04
CA PRO A 18 -0.72 -3.32 -0.44
C PRO A 18 -0.85 -1.87 -0.87
N GLN A 19 -1.67 -1.63 -1.89
CA GLN A 19 -1.96 -0.29 -2.36
C GLN A 19 -2.90 0.43 -1.39
N MET A 20 -2.81 1.76 -1.31
CA MET A 20 -3.74 2.56 -0.49
C MET A 20 -5.18 2.33 -0.97
N GLY A 21 -6.03 1.83 -0.07
CA GLY A 21 -7.44 1.51 -0.35
C GLY A 21 -7.67 0.15 -1.04
N GLU A 22 -6.64 -0.67 -1.26
CA GLU A 22 -6.77 -2.04 -1.76
C GLU A 22 -7.27 -2.96 -0.64
N ALA A 23 -8.28 -3.78 -0.93
CA ALA A 23 -8.75 -4.77 0.04
C ALA A 23 -7.74 -5.92 0.17
N MET A 24 -7.68 -6.55 1.34
CA MET A 24 -6.77 -7.68 1.58
C MET A 24 -6.93 -8.82 0.56
N ALA A 25 -8.17 -9.08 0.12
CA ALA A 25 -8.47 -10.08 -0.90
C ALA A 25 -7.85 -9.75 -2.28
N ASP A 26 -7.88 -8.47 -2.68
CA ASP A 26 -7.28 -7.99 -3.93
C ASP A 26 -5.75 -8.03 -3.84
N PHE A 27 -5.20 -7.57 -2.72
CA PHE A 27 -3.76 -7.64 -2.45
C PHE A 27 -3.24 -9.07 -2.57
N TYR A 28 -3.89 -10.03 -1.90
CA TYR A 28 -3.49 -11.43 -1.99
C TYR A 28 -3.67 -12.00 -3.39
N SER A 29 -4.78 -11.69 -4.07
CA SER A 29 -5.03 -12.22 -5.42
C SER A 29 -3.95 -11.80 -6.41
N ARG A 30 -3.45 -10.57 -6.27
CA ARG A 30 -2.40 -10.00 -7.12
C ARG A 30 -1.02 -10.54 -6.78
N THR A 31 -0.78 -10.88 -5.52
CA THR A 31 0.51 -11.32 -4.98
C THR A 31 0.55 -12.81 -4.65
N ALA A 32 -0.46 -13.58 -5.08
CA ALA A 32 -0.67 -14.97 -4.71
C ALA A 32 0.53 -15.86 -5.06
N ASP A 33 1.10 -15.66 -6.26
CA ASP A 33 2.31 -16.37 -6.71
C ASP A 33 3.52 -16.06 -5.82
N TYR A 34 3.74 -14.79 -5.49
CA TYR A 34 4.84 -14.36 -4.61
C TYR A 34 4.72 -15.03 -3.24
N TRP A 35 3.57 -14.93 -2.59
CA TRP A 35 3.36 -15.52 -1.26
C TRP A 35 3.30 -17.05 -1.27
N GLY A 36 2.84 -17.66 -2.37
CA GLY A 36 2.91 -19.10 -2.59
C GLY A 36 4.36 -19.58 -2.64
N ASN A 37 5.20 -18.92 -3.43
CA ASN A 37 6.63 -19.23 -3.50
C ASN A 37 7.33 -18.99 -2.17
N GLN A 38 6.94 -17.95 -1.44
CA GLN A 38 7.50 -17.66 -0.12
C GLN A 38 7.09 -18.72 0.92
N ALA A 39 5.85 -19.20 0.87
CA ALA A 39 5.39 -20.30 1.70
C ALA A 39 6.17 -21.59 1.41
N VAL A 40 6.39 -21.91 0.14
CA VAL A 40 7.25 -23.04 -0.27
C VAL A 40 8.68 -22.85 0.25
N ALA A 41 9.27 -21.67 0.07
CA ALA A 41 10.63 -21.37 0.51
C ALA A 41 10.82 -21.52 2.04
N ILE A 42 9.82 -21.09 2.82
CA ILE A 42 9.82 -21.24 4.28
C ILE A 42 9.64 -22.71 4.66
N ALA A 43 8.69 -23.40 4.05
CA ALA A 43 8.36 -24.77 4.40
C ALA A 43 9.48 -25.77 4.01
N VAL A 44 10.21 -25.48 2.93
CA VAL A 44 11.38 -26.26 2.48
C VAL A 44 12.68 -25.76 3.12
N GLY A 45 12.63 -24.75 4.00
CA GLY A 45 13.78 -24.29 4.77
C GLY A 45 14.96 -23.89 3.87
N LEU A 46 14.71 -22.99 2.92
CA LEU A 46 15.64 -22.38 1.95
C LEU A 46 17.12 -22.83 2.04
N SER A 47 17.44 -23.97 1.42
CA SER A 47 18.73 -24.17 0.73
C SER A 47 18.71 -25.23 -0.40
N SER A 48 17.65 -26.02 -0.54
CA SER A 48 17.52 -26.93 -1.68
C SER A 48 16.06 -27.30 -1.91
N ALA A 49 15.33 -26.49 -2.67
CA ALA A 49 14.03 -26.88 -3.18
C ALA A 49 14.21 -27.98 -4.23
N SER A 50 14.22 -29.24 -3.78
CA SER A 50 14.01 -30.37 -4.65
C SER A 50 12.50 -30.54 -4.80
N SER A 51 12.01 -30.76 -6.02
CA SER A 51 10.58 -30.95 -6.34
C SER A 51 9.88 -32.05 -5.52
N LYS A 52 10.65 -32.83 -4.75
CA LYS A 52 10.20 -33.90 -3.86
C LYS A 52 9.63 -33.42 -2.52
N ASP A 53 9.96 -32.22 -2.08
CA ASP A 53 9.43 -31.64 -0.82
C ASP A 53 8.11 -30.88 -1.03
N GLU A 54 7.83 -30.41 -2.25
CA GLU A 54 6.50 -29.90 -2.64
C GLU A 54 5.40 -30.95 -2.48
N GLU A 55 5.71 -32.23 -2.69
CA GLU A 55 4.75 -33.33 -2.54
C GLU A 55 4.37 -33.62 -1.07
N ARG A 56 5.21 -33.20 -0.10
CA ARG A 56 4.98 -33.49 1.33
C ARG A 56 4.01 -32.52 1.98
N LEU A 57 3.85 -31.33 1.43
CA LEU A 57 2.91 -30.31 1.89
C LEU A 57 1.70 -30.36 0.95
N SER A 58 0.49 -30.50 1.49
CA SER A 58 -0.70 -30.44 0.64
C SER A 58 -0.75 -29.07 -0.04
N SER A 59 -1.06 -29.00 -1.34
CA SER A 59 -1.23 -27.73 -2.06
C SER A 59 -2.23 -26.78 -1.38
N LYS A 60 -3.15 -27.33 -0.58
CA LYS A 60 -4.09 -26.58 0.26
C LYS A 60 -3.40 -25.89 1.44
N GLU A 61 -2.42 -26.54 2.06
CA GLU A 61 -1.62 -25.98 3.15
C GLU A 61 -0.71 -24.87 2.64
N LEU A 62 0.00 -25.07 1.53
CA LEU A 62 0.85 -24.04 0.93
C LEU A 62 0.07 -22.77 0.58
N LYS A 63 -1.13 -22.92 -0.01
CA LYS A 63 -2.02 -21.77 -0.28
C LYS A 63 -2.45 -21.07 0.99
N ARG A 64 -2.78 -21.84 2.04
CA ARG A 64 -3.17 -21.27 3.34
C ARG A 64 -2.02 -20.53 4.00
N GLU A 65 -0.82 -21.10 4.02
CA GLU A 65 0.37 -20.46 4.58
C GLU A 65 0.75 -19.21 3.79
N GLY A 66 0.69 -19.26 2.45
CA GLY A 66 0.87 -18.07 1.61
C GLY A 66 -0.13 -16.96 1.93
N PHE A 67 -1.41 -17.30 2.10
CA PHE A 67 -2.43 -16.34 2.51
C PHE A 67 -2.14 -15.74 3.89
N GLN A 68 -1.70 -16.54 4.86
CA GLN A 68 -1.36 -16.04 6.20
C GLN A 68 -0.14 -15.10 6.17
N LEU A 69 0.87 -15.40 5.36
CA LEU A 69 2.03 -14.53 5.18
C LEU A 69 1.63 -13.17 4.58
N ALA A 70 0.79 -13.19 3.54
CA ALA A 70 0.24 -11.99 2.94
C ALA A 70 -0.58 -11.18 3.94
N ARG A 71 -1.46 -11.85 4.69
CA ARG A 71 -2.32 -11.23 5.70
C ARG A 71 -1.50 -10.57 6.80
N LYS A 72 -0.51 -11.27 7.36
CA LYS A 72 0.37 -10.71 8.38
C LYS A 72 1.07 -9.46 7.87
N ARG A 73 1.56 -9.50 6.64
CA ARG A 73 2.22 -8.34 6.02
C ARG A 73 1.27 -7.18 5.79
N TYR A 74 0.05 -7.47 5.34
CA TYR A 74 -1.02 -6.49 5.18
C TYR A 74 -1.35 -5.80 6.50
N GLU A 75 -1.59 -6.56 7.57
CA GLU A 75 -1.92 -6.04 8.91
C GLU A 75 -0.75 -5.21 9.51
N GLU A 76 0.51 -5.56 9.22
CA GLU A 76 1.67 -4.76 9.61
C GLU A 76 1.75 -3.40 8.89
N LEU A 77 1.39 -3.38 7.60
CA LEU A 77 1.49 -2.19 6.75
C LEU A 77 0.25 -1.30 6.80
N GLU A 78 -0.92 -1.85 7.13
CA GLU A 78 -2.19 -1.14 7.26
C GLU A 78 -2.08 0.14 8.12
N PRO A 79 -1.58 0.12 9.38
CA PRO A 79 -1.47 1.34 10.17
C PRO A 79 -0.45 2.34 9.61
N MET A 80 0.57 1.88 8.86
CA MET A 80 1.52 2.79 8.22
C MET A 80 0.93 3.47 6.99
N LEU A 81 0.19 2.72 6.18
CA LEU A 81 -0.52 3.22 5.00
C LEU A 81 -1.66 4.15 5.40
N GLU A 82 -2.40 3.83 6.46
CA GLU A 82 -3.44 4.69 7.00
C GLU A 82 -2.86 6.02 7.50
N ARG A 83 -1.77 5.98 8.29
CA ARG A 83 -1.09 7.19 8.74
C ARG A 83 -0.55 8.04 7.58
N LEU A 84 -0.02 7.41 6.53
CA LEU A 84 0.40 8.12 5.31
C LEU A 84 -0.79 8.75 4.59
N ASN A 85 -1.92 8.06 4.51
CA ASN A 85 -3.16 8.58 3.94
C ASN A 85 -3.70 9.77 4.72
N GLU A 86 -3.72 9.70 6.04
CA GLU A 86 -4.12 10.82 6.91
C GLU A 86 -3.24 12.06 6.68
N LEU A 87 -1.92 11.87 6.59
CA LEU A 87 -1.00 12.98 6.33
C LEU A 87 -1.21 13.60 4.94
N ASP A 88 -1.45 12.78 3.91
CA ASP A 88 -1.71 13.24 2.54
C ASP A 88 -3.06 13.97 2.43
N THR A 89 -4.11 13.42 3.04
CA THR A 89 -5.44 14.04 3.09
C THR A 89 -5.42 15.35 3.86
N MET A 90 -4.75 15.41 5.01
CA MET A 90 -4.57 16.67 5.76
C MET A 90 -3.82 17.73 4.93
N GLN A 91 -2.78 17.34 4.19
CA GLN A 91 -2.02 18.25 3.34
C GLN A 91 -2.87 18.76 2.16
N THR A 92 -3.64 17.88 1.54
CA THR A 92 -4.56 18.19 0.45
C THR A 92 -5.69 19.12 0.92
N GLU A 93 -6.31 18.82 2.06
CA GLU A 93 -7.34 19.67 2.66
C GLU A 93 -6.82 21.07 3.01
N MET A 94 -5.61 21.17 3.55
CA MET A 94 -4.96 22.45 3.88
C MET A 94 -4.68 23.26 2.60
N SER A 95 -4.18 22.59 1.55
CA SER A 95 -3.93 23.20 0.25
C SER A 95 -5.23 23.70 -0.42
N GLU A 96 -6.31 22.91 -0.39
CA GLU A 96 -7.61 23.31 -0.93
C GLU A 96 -8.24 24.50 -0.17
N LYS A 97 -8.13 24.51 1.17
CA LYS A 97 -8.66 25.62 1.98
C LYS A 97 -7.90 26.93 1.70
N THR A 98 -6.59 26.87 1.49
CA THR A 98 -5.78 28.06 1.17
C THR A 98 -6.06 28.59 -0.23
N SER A 99 -6.20 27.71 -1.23
CA SER A 99 -6.47 28.10 -2.62
C SER A 99 -7.89 28.67 -2.78
N ARG A 100 -8.93 28.07 -2.18
CA ARG A 100 -10.30 28.64 -2.15
C ARG A 100 -10.35 30.02 -1.48
N LYS A 101 -9.56 30.24 -0.42
CA LYS A 101 -9.48 31.53 0.28
C LYS A 101 -8.79 32.60 -0.57
N LYS A 102 -7.75 32.21 -1.33
CA LYS A 102 -7.04 33.10 -2.27
C LYS A 102 -7.93 33.51 -3.44
N GLU A 103 -8.68 32.56 -4.02
CA GLU A 103 -9.59 32.80 -5.14
C GLU A 103 -10.77 33.72 -4.76
N LYS A 104 -11.33 33.55 -3.54
CA LYS A 104 -12.35 34.47 -2.98
C LYS A 104 -11.80 35.90 -2.80
N LYS A 105 -10.53 36.04 -2.42
CA LYS A 105 -9.89 37.35 -2.21
C LYS A 105 -9.68 38.07 -3.55
N GLU A 106 -9.19 37.37 -4.57
CA GLU A 106 -9.02 37.92 -5.93
C GLU A 106 -10.35 38.35 -6.58
N LYS A 107 -11.41 37.53 -6.48
CA LYS A 107 -12.74 37.91 -7.00
C LYS A 107 -13.30 39.17 -6.32
N LYS A 108 -12.99 39.36 -5.03
CA LYS A 108 -13.45 40.54 -4.27
C LYS A 108 -12.68 41.81 -4.66
N GLU A 109 -11.38 41.70 -4.93
CA GLU A 109 -10.57 42.83 -5.41
C GLU A 109 -10.93 43.26 -6.84
N LYS A 110 -11.05 42.30 -7.79
CA LYS A 110 -11.49 42.60 -9.16
C LYS A 110 -12.87 43.27 -9.21
N LYS A 111 -13.78 42.93 -8.29
CA LYS A 111 -15.11 43.57 -8.20
C LYS A 111 -15.07 44.99 -7.61
N LYS A 112 -14.11 45.28 -6.73
CA LYS A 112 -13.89 46.64 -6.20
C LYS A 112 -13.28 47.55 -7.24
N GLU A 113 -12.32 47.05 -8.01
CA GLU A 113 -11.63 47.81 -9.06
C GLU A 113 -12.56 48.19 -10.22
N ARG A 114 -13.47 47.30 -10.62
CA ARG A 114 -14.48 47.58 -11.66
C ARG A 114 -15.59 48.58 -11.27
N ARG A 115 -15.66 48.98 -10.00
CA ARG A 115 -16.68 49.91 -9.48
C ARG A 115 -16.13 51.31 -9.20
N LYS A 116 -14.85 51.53 -9.45
CA LYS A 116 -14.15 52.79 -9.30
C LYS A 116 -13.87 53.38 -10.67
#